data_AF-A0A7X8I2Z9-F1
#
_entry.id   AF-A0A7X8I2Z9-F1
#
_cell.length_a   1.000
_cell.length_b   1.000
_cell.length_c   1.000
_cell.angle_alpha   90.00
_cell.angle_beta   90.00
_cell.angle_gamma   90.00
#
_symmetry.space_group_name_H-M   'P 1'
#
loop_
_entity.id
_entity.type
_entity.pdbx_description
1 polymer ?
#
loop_
_entity_poly.entity_id
_entity_poly.type
_entity_poly.pdbx_seq_one_letter_code
_entity_poly.pdbx_strand_id
1 'polypeptide(L)'
;IVTTRNERNYEIKRWYYIDMLKAMDENYDLEEAIISLDEKKQITEDFGRHIVLDLSKKEFEYKNLMYPVCMIDDYSTWRRRFNEYWRHCSEKSMFWDEFESRVINSFNKYMLPVIIMKKENPKEAVCQVFEKVNTGGVPLDIFELLTATFAADDFELKKDWQKIKKEFKNYKQLARVSNTDIIQAITLFATYNNKIEAKKQGDSAEELPAVRCKRKDMLSLSLDDYQKYRGPVVRGFIKAAKILFENHIFTARDLPYNTQLIPFVAILAALGDKIENAGNKRKLMQWYWCGVFGELYGSANETRYALDLPQVVDWIENDGPEPQTVYDANFSPSRLHTLRTRNSAAYKGIYALLMNDKTKDWLSATKIDISTYFAESIDIHHIFPVAWCTKHNIKKDDYNCIINKRPFLAARTGL
;
A
#
# COMPACT_ATOMS: atom_id res chain seq x y z
N ILE A 1 27.77 25.02 -0.89
CA ILE A 1 26.56 25.20 -0.04
C ILE A 1 25.52 24.19 -0.47
N VAL A 2 24.85 23.54 0.47
CA VAL A 2 23.85 22.51 0.19
C VAL A 2 22.47 23.06 0.50
N THR A 3 21.55 22.96 -0.45
CA THR A 3 20.13 23.29 -0.24
C THR A 3 19.42 22.07 0.34
N THR A 4 18.82 22.22 1.53
CA THR A 4 18.06 21.16 2.21
C THR A 4 16.75 21.72 2.76
N ARG A 5 15.90 20.90 3.40
CA ARG A 5 14.64 21.34 4.01
C ARG A 5 14.63 21.09 5.51
N ASN A 6 14.05 22.03 6.26
CA ASN A 6 13.84 21.83 7.70
C ASN A 6 12.61 20.95 7.99
N GLU A 7 12.37 20.61 9.25
CA GLU A 7 11.21 19.81 9.71
C GLU A 7 9.85 20.42 9.33
N ARG A 8 9.82 21.73 9.06
CA ARG A 8 8.64 22.48 8.59
C ARG A 8 8.56 22.60 7.07
N ASN A 9 9.40 21.85 6.35
CA ASN A 9 9.46 21.76 4.89
C ASN A 9 9.85 23.06 4.17
N TYR A 10 10.48 24.01 4.87
CA TYR A 10 11.06 25.21 4.27
C TYR A 10 12.45 24.93 3.72
N GLU A 11 12.76 25.53 2.58
CA GLU A 11 14.08 25.49 1.95
C GLU A 11 15.08 26.29 2.77
N ILE A 12 16.19 25.65 3.17
CA ILE A 12 17.29 26.24 3.92
C ILE A 12 18.60 25.89 3.23
N LYS A 13 19.60 26.76 3.32
CA LYS A 13 20.95 26.48 2.82
C LYS A 13 21.92 26.30 3.98
N ARG A 14 22.74 25.24 3.91
CA ARG A 14 23.71 24.91 4.96
C ARG A 14 25.11 24.64 4.41
N TRP A 15 26.09 24.92 5.25
CA TRP A 15 27.48 24.51 5.08
C TRP A 15 27.80 23.34 6.02
N TYR A 16 28.62 22.40 5.55
CA TYR A 16 29.04 21.26 6.36
C TYR A 16 30.54 21.34 6.62
N TYR A 17 30.92 21.17 7.88
CA TYR A 17 32.31 21.17 8.34
C TYR A 17 32.56 19.92 9.18
N ILE A 18 33.81 19.46 9.15
CA ILE A 18 34.33 18.40 10.01
C ILE A 18 35.14 19.09 11.11
N ASP A 19 34.75 18.87 12.35
CA ASP A 19 35.57 19.21 13.52
C ASP A 19 36.75 18.24 13.56
N MET A 20 37.95 18.74 13.24
CA MET A 20 39.13 17.89 13.12
C MET A 20 39.56 17.32 14.48
N LEU A 21 39.28 18.01 15.58
CA LEU A 21 39.65 17.50 16.91
C LEU A 21 38.76 16.32 17.29
N LYS A 22 37.44 16.47 17.11
CA LYS A 22 36.49 15.38 17.37
C LYS A 22 36.68 14.20 16.43
N ALA A 23 36.95 14.45 15.15
CA ALA A 23 37.17 13.38 14.17
C ALA A 23 38.42 12.53 14.45
N MET A 24 39.39 13.09 15.20
CA MET A 24 40.64 12.40 15.57
C MET A 24 40.57 11.73 16.96
N ASP A 25 39.59 12.06 17.79
CA ASP A 25 39.38 11.42 19.09
C ASP A 25 38.68 10.06 18.90
N GLU A 26 39.18 9.00 19.55
CA GLU A 26 38.59 7.66 19.48
C GLU A 26 37.33 7.52 20.36
N ASN A 27 37.06 8.49 21.24
CA ASN A 27 35.90 8.48 22.14
C ASN A 27 34.63 9.07 21.51
N TYR A 28 34.72 9.67 20.32
CA TYR A 28 33.58 10.27 19.61
C TYR A 28 33.24 9.46 18.37
N ASP A 29 31.94 9.42 18.04
CA ASP A 29 31.51 8.91 16.73
C ASP A 29 31.86 9.94 15.64
N LEU A 30 32.30 9.46 14.48
CA LEU A 30 32.62 10.30 13.32
C LEU A 30 31.41 11.11 12.85
N GLU A 31 30.19 10.63 13.08
CA GLU A 31 28.96 11.36 12.78
C GLU A 31 28.86 12.65 13.63
N GLU A 32 29.27 12.62 14.90
CA GLU A 32 29.22 13.77 15.81
C GLU A 32 30.28 14.84 15.49
N ALA A 33 31.31 14.48 14.73
CA ALA A 33 32.32 15.41 14.24
C ALA A 33 31.82 16.25 13.04
N ILE A 34 30.72 15.86 12.39
CA ILE A 34 30.15 16.59 11.26
C ILE A 34 29.16 17.63 11.77
N ILE A 35 29.50 18.91 11.59
CA ILE A 35 28.63 20.02 11.99
C ILE A 35 27.97 20.67 10.77
N SER A 36 26.71 21.08 10.94
CA SER A 36 25.98 21.85 9.93
C SER A 36 25.81 23.30 10.39
N LEU A 37 26.27 24.24 9.56
CA LEU A 37 26.20 25.69 9.79
C LEU A 37 25.21 26.37 8.84
N ASP A 38 24.74 27.54 9.25
CA ASP A 38 23.88 28.41 8.46
C ASP A 38 24.62 29.08 7.29
N GLU A 39 23.92 29.88 6.50
CA GLU A 39 24.49 30.60 5.35
C GLU A 39 25.66 31.52 5.75
N LYS A 40 25.66 32.04 6.98
CA LYS A 40 26.66 32.95 7.52
C LYS A 40 27.89 32.24 8.08
N LYS A 41 27.87 30.89 8.13
CA LYS A 41 28.93 30.06 8.72
C LYS A 41 29.18 30.36 10.20
N GLN A 42 28.13 30.69 10.93
CA GLN A 42 28.22 31.07 12.34
C GLN A 42 27.30 30.21 13.21
N ILE A 43 27.78 29.82 14.39
CA ILE A 43 26.96 29.28 15.47
C ILE A 43 26.70 30.42 16.45
N THR A 44 25.43 30.66 16.76
CA THR A 44 25.05 31.66 17.76
C THR A 44 24.16 31.04 18.83
N GLU A 45 24.37 31.47 20.07
CA GLU A 45 23.51 31.19 21.23
C GLU A 45 22.72 32.46 21.62
N ASP A 46 21.74 32.31 22.51
CA ASP A 46 20.87 33.40 23.01
C ASP A 46 20.17 34.21 21.92
N PHE A 47 19.42 33.54 21.04
CA PHE A 47 18.66 34.18 19.96
C PHE A 47 19.53 35.09 19.06
N GLY A 48 20.77 34.67 18.77
CA GLY A 48 21.66 35.39 17.85
C GLY A 48 22.46 36.52 18.49
N ARG A 49 22.48 36.62 19.83
CA ARG A 49 23.21 37.68 20.54
C ARG A 49 24.66 37.32 20.85
N HIS A 50 24.99 36.03 20.98
CA HIS A 50 26.35 35.58 21.23
C HIS A 50 26.83 34.67 20.10
N ILE A 51 27.93 35.05 19.42
CA ILE A 51 28.60 34.18 18.46
C ILE A 51 29.50 33.20 19.23
N VAL A 52 29.19 31.91 19.11
CA VAL A 52 29.93 30.80 19.76
C VAL A 52 31.04 30.30 18.85
N LEU A 53 30.78 30.23 17.55
CA LEU A 53 31.76 29.82 16.54
C LEU A 53 31.58 30.66 15.27
N ASP A 54 32.65 31.29 14.81
CA ASP A 54 32.65 32.07 13.57
C ASP A 54 33.60 31.45 12.55
N LEU A 55 33.06 30.92 11.45
CA LEU A 55 33.83 30.37 10.33
C LEU A 55 33.64 31.22 9.05
N SER A 56 33.21 32.47 9.18
CA SER A 56 32.98 33.37 8.04
C SER A 56 34.23 33.63 7.19
N LYS A 57 35.42 33.60 7.81
CA LYS A 57 36.72 33.76 7.16
C LYS A 57 37.53 32.46 7.21
N LYS A 58 38.32 32.21 6.15
CA LYS A 58 39.21 31.03 6.05
C LYS A 58 40.21 30.93 7.21
N GLU A 59 40.71 32.07 7.69
CA GLU A 59 41.60 32.13 8.86
C GLU A 59 40.94 31.57 10.13
N PHE A 60 39.64 31.77 10.28
CA PHE A 60 38.90 31.23 11.42
C PHE A 60 38.60 29.73 11.27
N GLU A 61 38.50 29.22 10.04
CA GLU A 61 38.47 27.78 9.77
C GLU A 61 39.76 27.11 10.27
N TYR A 62 40.93 27.71 9.97
CA TYR A 62 42.22 27.20 10.43
C TYR A 62 42.42 27.33 11.94
N LYS A 63 42.00 28.45 12.52
CA LYS A 63 42.12 28.70 13.96
C LYS A 63 41.29 27.73 14.79
N ASN A 64 40.06 27.47 14.37
CA ASN A 64 39.13 26.59 15.09
C ASN A 64 39.27 25.11 14.69
N LEU A 65 40.22 24.76 13.80
CA LEU A 65 40.44 23.40 13.30
C LEU A 65 39.17 22.78 12.68
N MET A 66 38.45 23.60 11.91
CA MET A 66 37.21 23.21 11.25
C MET A 66 37.47 23.04 9.75
N TYR A 67 37.34 21.80 9.27
CA TYR A 67 37.62 21.47 7.88
C TYR A 67 36.35 21.49 7.02
N PRO A 68 36.26 22.34 5.99
CA PRO A 68 35.09 22.39 5.11
C PRO A 68 34.97 21.15 4.24
N VAL A 69 33.82 20.45 4.29
CA VAL A 69 33.56 19.23 3.51
C VAL A 69 33.70 19.46 1.99
N CYS A 70 33.38 20.66 1.51
CA CYS A 70 33.54 20.99 0.09
C CYS A 70 34.99 21.06 -0.40
N MET A 71 35.98 21.01 0.49
CA MET A 71 37.39 21.02 0.14
C MET A 71 38.03 19.62 0.16
N ILE A 72 37.26 18.55 0.41
CA ILE A 72 37.77 17.15 0.45
C ILE A 72 38.53 16.81 -0.84
N ASP A 73 37.99 17.18 -2.01
CA ASP A 73 38.63 16.94 -3.31
C ASP A 73 39.86 17.85 -3.54
N ASP A 74 39.85 19.05 -2.96
CA ASP A 74 40.89 20.09 -3.08
C ASP A 74 41.77 20.19 -1.81
N TYR A 75 41.96 19.08 -1.10
CA TYR A 75 42.62 19.06 0.22
C TYR A 75 44.05 19.62 0.19
N SER A 76 44.76 19.46 -0.93
CA SER A 76 46.12 19.98 -1.13
C SER A 76 46.19 21.52 -1.03
N THR A 77 45.19 22.21 -1.57
CA THR A 77 45.10 23.68 -1.53
C THR A 77 44.81 24.16 -0.12
N TRP A 78 43.96 23.42 0.62
CA TRP A 78 43.63 23.74 2.01
C TRP A 78 44.84 23.49 2.92
N ARG A 79 45.54 22.36 2.77
CA ARG A 79 46.77 22.00 3.50
C ARG A 79 47.84 23.10 3.41
N ARG A 80 48.13 23.58 2.19
CA ARG A 80 49.14 24.63 1.98
C ARG A 80 48.82 25.88 2.80
N ARG A 81 47.58 26.37 2.73
CA ARG A 81 47.15 27.58 3.43
C ARG A 81 47.07 27.40 4.95
N PHE A 82 46.70 26.21 5.41
CA PHE A 82 46.71 25.86 6.83
C PHE A 82 48.14 25.89 7.40
N ASN A 83 49.10 25.28 6.69
CA ASN A 83 50.50 25.28 7.09
C ASN A 83 51.11 26.69 7.06
N GLU A 84 50.79 27.51 6.05
CA GLU A 84 51.18 28.92 5.99
C GLU A 84 50.65 29.71 7.19
N TYR A 85 49.37 29.54 7.54
CA TYR A 85 48.74 30.22 8.68
C TYR A 85 49.42 29.88 10.01
N TRP A 86 49.80 28.62 10.22
CA TRP A 86 50.52 28.16 11.40
C TRP A 86 52.05 28.27 11.29
N ARG A 87 52.57 28.97 10.27
CA ARG A 87 54.01 29.19 10.02
C ARG A 87 54.83 27.89 10.01
N HIS A 88 54.29 26.83 9.40
CA HIS A 88 54.92 25.51 9.32
C HIS A 88 55.27 24.90 10.69
N CYS A 89 54.42 25.14 11.70
CA CYS A 89 54.55 24.47 12.99
C CYS A 89 54.53 22.94 12.82
N SER A 90 55.54 22.26 13.37
CA SER A 90 55.70 20.81 13.24
C SER A 90 54.51 20.05 13.82
N GLU A 91 54.00 20.48 14.98
CA GLU A 91 52.87 19.84 15.66
C GLU A 91 51.58 19.89 14.82
N LYS A 92 51.26 21.06 14.24
CA LYS A 92 50.08 21.23 13.38
C LYS A 92 50.22 20.53 12.03
N SER A 93 51.43 20.43 11.52
CA SER A 93 51.71 19.68 10.28
C SER A 93 51.51 18.18 10.51
N MET A 94 52.02 17.64 11.61
CA MET A 94 51.80 16.23 12.00
C MET A 94 50.32 15.92 12.23
N PHE A 95 49.60 16.81 12.94
CA PHE A 95 48.15 16.68 13.14
C PHE A 95 47.38 16.62 11.81
N TRP A 96 47.75 17.45 10.84
CA TRP A 96 47.15 17.40 9.50
C TRP A 96 47.44 16.07 8.80
N ASP A 97 48.69 15.58 8.86
CA ASP A 97 49.08 14.34 8.18
C ASP A 97 48.29 13.13 8.74
N GLU A 98 48.05 13.10 10.05
CA GLU A 98 47.20 12.09 10.68
C GLU A 98 45.73 12.21 10.25
N PHE A 99 45.18 13.44 10.22
CA PHE A 99 43.82 13.70 9.75
C PHE A 99 43.61 13.32 8.28
N GLU A 100 44.58 13.65 7.41
CA GLU A 100 44.58 13.27 5.99
C GLU A 100 44.56 11.74 5.84
N SER A 101 45.40 11.04 6.61
CA SER A 101 45.49 9.58 6.59
C SER A 101 44.21 8.89 7.05
N ARG A 102 43.58 9.38 8.12
CA ARG A 102 42.40 8.76 8.74
C ARG A 102 41.09 9.13 8.04
N VAL A 103 40.88 10.41 7.77
CA VAL A 103 39.58 10.93 7.31
C VAL A 103 39.57 11.09 5.79
N ILE A 104 40.46 11.92 5.23
CA ILE A 104 40.44 12.27 3.80
C ILE A 104 40.67 11.05 2.91
N ASN A 105 41.66 10.22 3.24
CA ASN A 105 41.94 9.01 2.48
C ASN A 105 40.80 7.98 2.53
N SER A 106 40.01 7.98 3.61
CA SER A 106 38.83 7.11 3.70
C SER A 106 37.75 7.53 2.71
N PHE A 107 37.52 8.84 2.51
CA PHE A 107 36.63 9.33 1.46
C PHE A 107 37.12 8.96 0.06
N ASN A 108 38.42 9.16 -0.22
CA ASN A 108 38.99 8.86 -1.54
C ASN A 108 39.02 7.37 -1.88
N LYS A 109 39.14 6.49 -0.88
CA LYS A 109 39.13 5.04 -1.05
C LYS A 109 37.73 4.43 -0.99
N TYR A 110 36.72 5.22 -0.66
CA TYR A 110 35.35 4.72 -0.53
C TYR A 110 34.79 4.33 -1.90
N MET A 111 34.61 3.02 -2.12
CA MET A 111 34.02 2.52 -3.35
C MET A 111 32.50 2.56 -3.28
N LEU A 112 31.89 3.38 -4.11
CA LEU A 112 30.44 3.39 -4.30
C LEU A 112 30.04 2.25 -5.26
N PRO A 113 29.19 1.29 -4.85
CA PRO A 113 28.67 0.28 -5.76
C PRO A 113 27.69 0.94 -6.73
N VAL A 114 28.08 1.02 -8.00
CA VAL A 114 27.23 1.55 -9.07
C VAL A 114 26.65 0.39 -9.88
N ILE A 115 25.33 0.26 -9.88
CA ILE A 115 24.61 -0.68 -10.75
C ILE A 115 24.09 0.10 -11.97
N ILE A 116 24.69 -0.13 -13.13
CA ILE A 116 24.28 0.51 -14.39
C ILE A 116 23.24 -0.37 -15.08
N MET A 117 22.02 0.14 -15.21
CA MET A 117 20.94 -0.54 -15.94
C MET A 117 20.73 0.08 -17.32
N LYS A 118 20.93 -0.73 -18.36
CA LYS A 118 20.67 -0.37 -19.77
C LYS A 118 19.18 -0.50 -20.10
N LYS A 119 18.73 0.20 -21.15
CA LYS A 119 17.33 0.16 -21.65
C LYS A 119 16.86 -1.25 -22.05
N GLU A 120 17.78 -2.14 -22.43
CA GLU A 120 17.49 -3.53 -22.81
C GLU A 120 17.10 -4.42 -21.61
N ASN A 121 17.38 -3.99 -20.38
CA ASN A 121 17.05 -4.80 -19.21
C ASN A 121 15.53 -4.88 -19.05
N PRO A 122 14.98 -6.09 -18.79
CA PRO A 122 13.56 -6.23 -18.55
C PRO A 122 13.15 -5.38 -17.34
N LYS A 123 12.01 -4.68 -17.45
CA LYS A 123 11.47 -3.83 -16.37
C LYS A 123 11.40 -4.58 -15.03
N GLU A 124 11.16 -5.89 -15.05
CA GLU A 124 11.18 -6.77 -13.88
C GLU A 124 12.54 -6.79 -13.16
N ALA A 125 13.65 -6.93 -13.89
CA ALA A 125 14.99 -6.93 -13.29
C ALA A 125 15.34 -5.56 -12.69
N VAL A 126 14.91 -4.50 -13.37
CA VAL A 126 15.02 -3.12 -12.87
C VAL A 126 14.29 -2.99 -11.52
N CYS A 127 13.03 -3.42 -11.45
CA CYS A 127 12.23 -3.38 -10.23
C CYS A 127 12.86 -4.18 -9.08
N GLN A 128 13.36 -5.39 -9.35
CA GLN A 128 13.98 -6.25 -8.31
C GLN A 128 15.25 -5.64 -7.74
N VAL A 129 16.09 -5.01 -8.56
CA VAL A 129 17.29 -4.29 -8.10
C VAL A 129 16.86 -3.11 -7.24
N PHE A 130 15.90 -2.32 -7.68
CA PHE A 130 15.38 -1.20 -6.91
C PHE A 130 14.78 -1.64 -5.57
N GLU A 131 14.02 -2.73 -5.52
CA GLU A 131 13.45 -3.26 -4.27
C GLU A 131 14.53 -3.75 -3.29
N LYS A 132 15.54 -4.47 -3.78
CA LYS A 132 16.64 -4.98 -2.93
C LYS A 132 17.54 -3.87 -2.40
N VAL A 133 17.78 -2.83 -3.22
CA VAL A 133 18.59 -1.67 -2.82
C VAL A 133 17.80 -0.74 -1.89
N ASN A 134 16.47 -0.64 -2.04
CA ASN A 134 15.60 0.15 -1.16
C ASN A 134 15.15 -0.62 0.09
N THR A 135 16.11 -1.13 0.85
CA THR A 135 15.87 -1.79 2.15
C THR A 135 15.72 -0.80 3.31
N GLY A 136 16.16 0.46 3.13
CA GLY A 136 16.18 1.49 4.19
C GLY A 136 15.19 2.66 4.01
N GLY A 137 14.06 2.48 3.33
CA GLY A 137 13.09 3.55 3.05
C GLY A 137 11.64 3.08 2.85
N VAL A 138 10.78 3.93 2.28
CA VAL A 138 9.41 3.52 1.90
C VAL A 138 9.52 2.42 0.85
N PRO A 139 8.95 1.22 1.09
CA PRO A 139 9.08 0.10 0.16
C PRO A 139 8.49 0.47 -1.20
N LEU A 140 9.25 0.23 -2.27
CA LEU A 140 8.76 0.34 -3.64
C LEU A 140 7.77 -0.81 -3.89
N ASP A 141 6.49 -0.48 -3.81
CA ASP A 141 5.40 -1.36 -4.21
C ASP A 141 5.18 -1.28 -5.73
N ILE A 142 4.43 -2.24 -6.29
CA ILE A 142 4.07 -2.33 -7.72
C ILE A 142 3.56 -0.99 -8.24
N PHE A 143 2.79 -0.27 -7.42
CA PHE A 143 2.25 1.04 -7.78
C PHE A 143 3.33 2.10 -8.00
N GLU A 144 4.37 2.14 -7.15
CA GLU A 144 5.45 3.12 -7.28
C GLU A 144 6.34 2.82 -8.50
N LEU A 145 6.56 1.53 -8.79
CA LEU A 145 7.29 1.08 -9.98
C LEU A 145 6.54 1.40 -11.28
N LEU A 146 5.22 1.19 -11.31
CA LEU A 146 4.38 1.60 -12.44
C LEU A 146 4.33 3.13 -12.56
N THR A 147 4.30 3.86 -11.45
CA THR A 147 4.34 5.33 -11.46
C THR A 147 5.62 5.82 -12.12
N ALA A 148 6.78 5.25 -11.76
CA ALA A 148 8.06 5.58 -12.39
C ALA A 148 8.08 5.22 -13.88
N THR A 149 7.50 4.06 -14.24
CA THR A 149 7.43 3.61 -15.63
C THR A 149 6.55 4.53 -16.48
N PHE A 150 5.35 4.87 -16.01
CA PHE A 150 4.41 5.72 -16.74
C PHE A 150 4.83 7.19 -16.77
N ALA A 151 5.62 7.65 -15.80
CA ALA A 151 6.20 8.99 -15.82
C ALA A 151 7.19 9.17 -16.98
N ALA A 152 7.82 8.11 -17.49
CA ALA A 152 8.65 8.17 -18.69
C ALA A 152 7.83 8.51 -19.95
N ASP A 153 6.53 8.24 -19.92
CA ASP A 153 5.56 8.51 -20.99
C ASP A 153 4.63 9.69 -20.62
N ASP A 154 5.11 10.62 -19.78
CA ASP A 154 4.40 11.83 -19.31
C ASP A 154 3.05 11.57 -18.60
N PHE A 155 2.84 10.38 -18.03
CA PHE A 155 1.62 10.03 -17.30
C PHE A 155 1.80 9.94 -15.78
N GLU A 156 1.08 10.78 -15.04
CA GLU A 156 1.14 10.85 -13.57
C GLU A 156 0.10 9.92 -12.89
N LEU A 157 0.45 8.63 -12.75
CA LEU A 157 -0.41 7.61 -12.13
C LEU A 157 -0.90 7.98 -10.72
N LYS A 158 -0.06 8.65 -9.92
CA LYS A 158 -0.43 9.09 -8.57
C LYS A 158 -1.54 10.14 -8.57
N LYS A 159 -1.50 11.12 -9.47
CA LYS A 159 -2.57 12.14 -9.60
C LYS A 159 -3.86 11.48 -10.06
N ASP A 160 -3.74 10.53 -10.98
CA ASP A 160 -4.88 9.78 -11.46
C ASP A 160 -5.58 8.96 -10.36
N TRP A 161 -4.81 8.22 -9.55
CA TRP A 161 -5.33 7.51 -8.38
C TRP A 161 -6.06 8.44 -7.40
N GLN A 162 -5.55 9.66 -7.15
CA GLN A 162 -6.26 10.62 -6.29
C GLN A 162 -7.63 11.03 -6.85
N LYS A 163 -7.78 11.11 -8.17
CA LYS A 163 -9.10 11.36 -8.80
C LYS A 163 -10.04 10.19 -8.55
N ILE A 164 -9.60 8.96 -8.77
CA ILE A 164 -10.41 7.76 -8.51
C ILE A 164 -10.81 7.69 -7.03
N LYS A 165 -9.84 7.90 -6.13
CA LYS A 165 -10.08 7.89 -4.69
C LYS A 165 -11.11 8.95 -4.28
N LYS A 166 -11.13 10.12 -4.93
CA LYS A 166 -12.14 11.15 -4.70
C LYS A 166 -13.54 10.68 -5.15
N GLU A 167 -13.65 9.99 -6.28
CA GLU A 167 -14.91 9.39 -6.73
C GLU A 167 -15.41 8.31 -5.76
N PHE A 168 -14.49 7.50 -5.22
CA PHE A 168 -14.82 6.41 -4.28
C PHE A 168 -15.27 6.91 -2.90
N LYS A 169 -14.98 8.15 -2.51
CA LYS A 169 -15.40 8.70 -1.20
C LYS A 169 -16.89 8.61 -0.94
N ASN A 170 -17.71 8.63 -2.00
CA ASN A 170 -19.17 8.54 -1.89
C ASN A 170 -19.66 7.13 -1.54
N TYR A 171 -18.78 6.11 -1.62
CA TYR A 171 -19.12 4.71 -1.46
C TYR A 171 -18.34 4.11 -0.28
N LYS A 172 -19.00 3.94 0.88
CA LYS A 172 -18.37 3.47 2.11
C LYS A 172 -17.79 2.04 2.00
N GLN A 173 -18.28 1.22 1.08
CA GLN A 173 -17.76 -0.11 0.77
C GLN A 173 -16.36 -0.06 0.16
N LEU A 174 -16.05 1.00 -0.59
CA LEU A 174 -14.79 1.16 -1.32
C LEU A 174 -13.70 1.82 -0.47
N ALA A 175 -13.99 2.17 0.80
CA ALA A 175 -13.07 2.91 1.65
C ALA A 175 -11.72 2.22 1.92
N ARG A 176 -11.67 0.88 1.82
CA ARG A 176 -10.45 0.08 1.99
C ARG A 176 -9.79 -0.33 0.67
N VAL A 177 -10.30 0.11 -0.47
CA VAL A 177 -9.69 -0.18 -1.77
C VAL A 177 -8.35 0.54 -1.85
N SER A 178 -7.31 -0.22 -2.12
CA SER A 178 -5.95 0.26 -2.29
C SER A 178 -5.67 0.59 -3.76
N ASN A 179 -4.54 1.25 -3.99
CA ASN A 179 -4.03 1.51 -5.33
C ASN A 179 -3.68 0.21 -6.07
N THR A 180 -3.12 -0.78 -5.37
CA THR A 180 -2.78 -2.09 -5.94
C THR A 180 -4.02 -2.89 -6.33
N ASP A 181 -5.12 -2.83 -5.57
CA ASP A 181 -6.39 -3.49 -5.95
C ASP A 181 -6.91 -2.97 -7.31
N ILE A 182 -6.78 -1.67 -7.57
CA ILE A 182 -7.18 -1.08 -8.86
C ILE A 182 -6.28 -1.58 -9.99
N ILE A 183 -4.95 -1.53 -9.79
CA ILE A 183 -4.01 -2.04 -10.79
C ILE A 183 -4.31 -3.50 -11.08
N GLN A 184 -4.52 -4.31 -10.05
CA GLN A 184 -4.81 -5.74 -10.20
C GLN A 184 -6.12 -5.98 -10.97
N ALA A 185 -7.19 -5.22 -10.67
CA ALA A 185 -8.45 -5.31 -11.40
C ALA A 185 -8.30 -4.88 -12.87
N ILE A 186 -7.53 -3.82 -13.14
CA ILE A 186 -7.22 -3.36 -14.51
C ILE A 186 -6.42 -4.41 -15.26
N THR A 187 -5.36 -4.96 -14.68
CA THR A 187 -4.55 -6.02 -15.29
C THR A 187 -5.38 -7.27 -15.59
N LEU A 188 -6.22 -7.69 -14.65
CA LEU A 188 -7.11 -8.84 -14.83
C LEU A 188 -8.09 -8.60 -16.00
N PHE A 189 -8.69 -7.42 -16.06
CA PHE A 189 -9.63 -7.06 -17.12
C PHE A 189 -8.93 -6.87 -18.48
N ALA A 190 -7.72 -6.30 -18.50
CA ALA A 190 -6.94 -6.11 -19.72
C ALA A 190 -6.54 -7.46 -20.34
N THR A 191 -5.97 -8.38 -19.56
CA THR A 191 -5.57 -9.70 -20.05
C THR A 191 -6.77 -10.53 -20.51
N TYR A 192 -7.93 -10.39 -19.85
CA TYR A 192 -9.18 -10.97 -20.32
C TYR A 192 -9.61 -10.43 -21.68
N ASN A 193 -9.63 -9.11 -21.86
CA ASN A 193 -9.99 -8.52 -23.15
C ASN A 193 -9.01 -8.91 -24.26
N ASN A 194 -7.71 -8.98 -23.97
CA ASN A 194 -6.71 -9.44 -24.95
C ASN A 194 -7.00 -10.87 -25.40
N LYS A 195 -7.44 -11.76 -24.49
CA LYS A 195 -7.89 -13.11 -24.83
C LYS A 195 -9.15 -13.12 -25.71
N ILE A 196 -10.11 -12.25 -25.41
CA ILE A 196 -11.34 -12.13 -26.20
C ILE A 196 -11.05 -11.60 -27.61
N GLU A 197 -10.18 -10.61 -27.74
CA GLU A 197 -9.78 -10.06 -29.05
C GLU A 197 -8.99 -11.08 -29.88
N ALA A 198 -8.03 -11.80 -29.29
CA ALA A 198 -7.32 -12.90 -29.94
C ALA A 198 -8.29 -13.99 -30.46
N LYS A 199 -9.28 -14.36 -29.64
CA LYS A 199 -10.33 -15.33 -30.04
C LYS A 199 -11.18 -14.82 -31.22
N LYS A 200 -11.45 -13.52 -31.30
CA LYS A 200 -12.18 -12.91 -32.44
C LYS A 200 -11.34 -12.87 -33.71
N GLN A 201 -10.01 -12.74 -33.57
CA GLN A 201 -9.06 -12.74 -34.69
C GLN A 201 -8.84 -14.14 -35.28
N GLY A 202 -9.34 -15.19 -34.61
CA GLY A 202 -9.30 -16.57 -35.09
C GLY A 202 -8.09 -17.36 -34.63
N ASP A 203 -7.36 -16.88 -33.63
CA ASP A 203 -6.20 -17.58 -33.07
C ASP A 203 -6.59 -18.97 -32.53
N SER A 204 -5.67 -19.93 -32.66
CA SER A 204 -5.90 -21.28 -32.16
C SER A 204 -6.02 -21.29 -30.63
N ALA A 205 -6.74 -22.28 -30.07
CA ALA A 205 -6.98 -22.34 -28.63
C ALA A 205 -5.69 -22.44 -27.78
N GLU A 206 -4.60 -22.94 -28.36
CA GLU A 206 -3.27 -23.06 -27.73
C GLU A 206 -2.48 -21.74 -27.75
N GLU A 207 -2.79 -20.83 -28.69
CA GLU A 207 -2.14 -19.52 -28.84
C GLU A 207 -2.85 -18.40 -28.08
N LEU A 208 -4.04 -18.66 -27.55
CA LEU A 208 -4.82 -17.66 -26.81
C LEU A 208 -4.06 -17.18 -25.56
N PRO A 209 -3.90 -15.86 -25.38
CA PRO A 209 -3.24 -15.34 -24.20
C PRO A 209 -4.01 -15.71 -22.94
N ALA A 210 -3.28 -16.12 -21.91
CA ALA A 210 -3.87 -16.49 -20.64
C ALA A 210 -4.33 -15.25 -19.86
N VAL A 211 -5.48 -15.35 -19.20
CA VAL A 211 -5.94 -14.33 -18.24
C VAL A 211 -5.09 -14.43 -16.99
N ARG A 212 -4.47 -13.32 -16.57
CA ARG A 212 -3.51 -13.31 -15.45
C ARG A 212 -3.53 -11.97 -14.74
N CYS A 213 -3.16 -11.97 -13.46
CA CYS A 213 -3.12 -10.77 -12.63
C CYS A 213 -2.10 -10.88 -11.48
N LYS A 214 -1.07 -11.71 -11.66
CA LYS A 214 -0.01 -11.84 -10.67
C LYS A 214 0.87 -10.58 -10.70
N ARG A 215 1.75 -10.44 -9.71
CA ARG A 215 2.75 -9.36 -9.64
C ARG A 215 3.45 -9.08 -10.97
N LYS A 216 3.94 -10.12 -11.64
CA LYS A 216 4.62 -9.98 -12.93
C LYS A 216 3.72 -9.35 -14.00
N ASP A 217 2.46 -9.79 -14.05
CA ASP A 217 1.50 -9.30 -15.03
C ASP A 217 1.12 -7.83 -14.76
N MET A 218 1.00 -7.47 -13.47
CA MET A 218 0.76 -6.08 -13.06
C MET A 218 1.90 -5.15 -13.46
N LEU A 219 3.16 -5.57 -13.28
CA LEU A 219 4.33 -4.78 -13.71
C LEU A 219 4.49 -4.69 -15.23
N SER A 220 3.94 -5.65 -15.97
CA SER A 220 3.92 -5.62 -17.44
C SER A 220 2.77 -4.83 -18.04
N LEU A 221 1.88 -4.26 -17.22
CA LEU A 221 0.74 -3.48 -17.69
C LEU A 221 1.22 -2.27 -18.50
N SER A 222 0.80 -2.18 -19.76
CA SER A 222 1.11 -1.05 -20.63
C SER A 222 0.29 0.19 -20.23
N LEU A 223 0.80 1.38 -20.56
CA LEU A 223 0.07 2.63 -20.33
C LEU A 223 -1.22 2.67 -21.18
N ASP A 224 -1.17 2.18 -22.41
CA ASP A 224 -2.32 2.11 -23.31
C ASP A 224 -3.44 1.22 -22.74
N ASP A 225 -3.09 0.02 -22.26
CA ASP A 225 -4.05 -0.88 -21.61
C ASP A 225 -4.61 -0.23 -20.34
N TYR A 226 -3.75 0.40 -19.53
CA TYR A 226 -4.19 1.11 -18.34
C TYR A 226 -5.24 2.17 -18.69
N GLN A 227 -4.95 3.06 -19.64
CA GLN A 227 -5.87 4.14 -20.02
C GLN A 227 -7.17 3.60 -20.64
N LYS A 228 -7.09 2.57 -21.48
CA LYS A 228 -8.24 1.93 -22.13
C LYS A 228 -9.19 1.29 -21.11
N TYR A 229 -8.66 0.56 -20.15
CA TYR A 229 -9.45 -0.28 -19.24
C TYR A 229 -9.75 0.36 -17.88
N ARG A 230 -9.06 1.44 -17.49
CA ARG A 230 -9.31 2.20 -16.27
C ARG A 230 -10.77 2.63 -16.13
N GLY A 231 -11.33 3.26 -17.16
CA GLY A 231 -12.71 3.80 -17.13
C GLY A 231 -13.76 2.73 -16.81
N PRO A 232 -13.82 1.62 -17.58
CA PRO A 232 -14.68 0.47 -17.28
C PRO A 232 -14.50 -0.09 -15.86
N VAL A 233 -13.26 -0.26 -15.39
CA VAL A 233 -12.99 -0.83 -14.06
C VAL A 233 -13.45 0.10 -12.94
N VAL A 234 -13.21 1.41 -13.04
CA VAL A 234 -13.70 2.40 -12.06
C VAL A 234 -15.23 2.37 -11.98
N ARG A 235 -15.92 2.31 -13.13
CA ARG A 235 -17.38 2.12 -13.16
C ARG A 235 -17.80 0.79 -12.57
N GLY A 236 -17.03 -0.27 -12.80
CA GLY A 236 -17.21 -1.59 -12.18
C GLY A 236 -17.15 -1.54 -10.66
N PHE A 237 -16.18 -0.84 -10.06
CA PHE A 237 -16.10 -0.61 -8.60
C PHE A 237 -17.33 0.11 -8.06
N ILE A 238 -17.79 1.15 -8.76
CA ILE A 238 -18.99 1.89 -8.38
C ILE A 238 -20.23 1.00 -8.45
N LYS A 239 -20.36 0.19 -9.52
CA LYS A 239 -21.48 -0.75 -9.69
C LYS A 239 -21.43 -1.86 -8.62
N ALA A 240 -20.25 -2.37 -8.31
CA ALA A 240 -20.02 -3.32 -7.22
C ALA A 240 -20.49 -2.75 -5.88
N ALA A 241 -20.12 -1.51 -5.55
CA ALA A 241 -20.54 -0.87 -4.31
C ALA A 241 -22.07 -0.77 -4.20
N LYS A 242 -22.77 -0.45 -5.30
CA LYS A 242 -24.24 -0.40 -5.34
C LYS A 242 -24.86 -1.79 -5.13
N ILE A 243 -24.36 -2.82 -5.82
CA ILE A 243 -24.86 -4.20 -5.65
C ILE A 243 -24.59 -4.72 -4.23
N LEU A 244 -23.42 -4.43 -3.66
CA LEU A 244 -23.10 -4.78 -2.27
C LEU A 244 -24.04 -4.07 -1.29
N PHE A 245 -24.35 -2.79 -1.54
CA PHE A 245 -25.32 -2.05 -0.75
C PHE A 245 -26.72 -2.67 -0.83
N GLU A 246 -27.18 -3.08 -2.03
CA GLU A 246 -28.44 -3.81 -2.23
C GLU A 246 -28.48 -5.13 -1.43
N ASN A 247 -27.32 -5.74 -1.18
CA ASN A 247 -27.16 -7.00 -0.43
C ASN A 247 -26.72 -6.79 1.02
N HIS A 248 -27.07 -5.64 1.63
CA HIS A 248 -26.82 -5.34 3.04
C HIS A 248 -25.35 -5.28 3.48
N ILE A 249 -24.43 -5.03 2.53
CA ILE A 249 -23.01 -4.75 2.80
C ILE A 249 -22.79 -3.24 2.65
N PHE A 250 -22.86 -2.53 3.77
CA PHE A 250 -22.93 -1.05 3.79
C PHE A 250 -21.57 -0.37 3.86
N THR A 251 -20.56 -1.01 4.46
CA THR A 251 -19.24 -0.42 4.67
C THR A 251 -18.12 -1.40 4.32
N ALA A 252 -16.90 -0.88 4.15
CA ALA A 252 -15.72 -1.71 3.93
C ALA A 252 -15.39 -2.65 5.11
N ARG A 253 -15.98 -2.42 6.30
CA ARG A 253 -15.87 -3.35 7.44
C ARG A 253 -16.74 -4.59 7.24
N ASP A 254 -17.90 -4.41 6.64
CA ASP A 254 -18.90 -5.46 6.41
C ASP A 254 -18.54 -6.37 5.24
N LEU A 255 -17.61 -5.94 4.38
CA LEU A 255 -17.16 -6.72 3.24
C LEU A 255 -16.50 -8.04 3.72
N PRO A 256 -17.03 -9.21 3.31
CA PRO A 256 -16.45 -10.53 3.63
C PRO A 256 -14.99 -10.64 3.19
N TYR A 257 -14.73 -10.40 1.91
CA TYR A 257 -13.41 -10.45 1.29
C TYR A 257 -13.17 -9.20 0.44
N ASN A 258 -12.14 -8.42 0.80
CA ASN A 258 -11.63 -7.36 -0.08
C ASN A 258 -11.04 -7.98 -1.36
N THR A 259 -10.45 -9.17 -1.24
CA THR A 259 -9.81 -9.92 -2.33
C THR A 259 -10.82 -10.31 -3.42
N GLN A 260 -12.01 -10.77 -3.03
CA GLN A 260 -13.09 -11.12 -3.97
C GLN A 260 -13.67 -9.90 -4.70
N LEU A 261 -13.49 -8.67 -4.18
CA LEU A 261 -13.93 -7.45 -4.85
C LEU A 261 -13.24 -7.26 -6.21
N ILE A 262 -11.99 -7.72 -6.35
CA ILE A 262 -11.19 -7.58 -7.56
C ILE A 262 -11.81 -8.33 -8.76
N PRO A 263 -12.02 -9.66 -8.71
CA PRO A 263 -12.69 -10.38 -9.79
C PRO A 263 -14.15 -9.93 -9.94
N PHE A 264 -14.84 -9.58 -8.85
CA PHE A 264 -16.22 -9.08 -8.91
C PHE A 264 -16.32 -7.82 -9.78
N VAL A 265 -15.39 -6.88 -9.62
CA VAL A 265 -15.32 -5.67 -10.43
C VAL A 265 -14.95 -5.96 -11.88
N ALA A 266 -13.98 -6.84 -12.12
CA ALA A 266 -13.60 -7.20 -13.48
C ALA A 266 -14.76 -7.88 -14.25
N ILE A 267 -15.53 -8.73 -13.57
CA ILE A 267 -16.75 -9.35 -14.13
C ILE A 267 -17.79 -8.27 -14.46
N LEU A 268 -18.01 -7.31 -13.55
CA LEU A 268 -18.95 -6.21 -13.80
C LEU A 268 -18.49 -5.30 -14.96
N ALA A 269 -17.18 -5.08 -15.10
CA ALA A 269 -16.61 -4.32 -16.21
C ALA A 269 -16.80 -5.06 -17.55
N ALA A 270 -16.70 -6.39 -17.56
CA ALA A 270 -16.94 -7.22 -18.74
C ALA A 270 -18.41 -7.26 -19.15
N LEU A 271 -19.32 -7.45 -18.20
CA LEU A 271 -20.76 -7.56 -18.45
C LEU A 271 -21.43 -6.22 -18.78
N GLY A 272 -20.86 -5.10 -18.31
CA GLY A 272 -21.41 -3.77 -18.52
C GLY A 272 -22.86 -3.65 -18.04
N ASP A 273 -23.77 -3.30 -18.94
CA ASP A 273 -25.20 -3.09 -18.61
C ASP A 273 -26.00 -4.39 -18.57
N LYS A 274 -25.48 -5.50 -19.13
CA LYS A 274 -26.17 -6.81 -19.12
C LYS A 274 -26.44 -7.33 -17.72
N ILE A 275 -25.65 -6.91 -16.72
CA ILE A 275 -25.86 -7.31 -15.33
C ILE A 275 -27.14 -6.71 -14.71
N GLU A 276 -27.78 -5.73 -15.34
CA GLU A 276 -29.01 -5.13 -14.80
C GLU A 276 -30.21 -6.10 -14.87
N ASN A 277 -30.12 -7.13 -15.72
CA ASN A 277 -31.07 -8.23 -15.73
C ASN A 277 -31.07 -8.97 -14.37
N ALA A 278 -32.25 -9.18 -13.79
CA ALA A 278 -32.42 -9.84 -12.50
C ALA A 278 -31.85 -11.28 -12.46
N GLY A 279 -31.96 -12.03 -13.55
CA GLY A 279 -31.38 -13.37 -13.69
C GLY A 279 -29.85 -13.34 -13.64
N ASN A 280 -29.23 -12.38 -14.34
CA ASN A 280 -27.78 -12.20 -14.37
C ASN A 280 -27.25 -11.76 -13.00
N LYS A 281 -27.94 -10.80 -12.35
CA LYS A 281 -27.65 -10.39 -10.97
C LYS A 281 -27.70 -11.57 -10.00
N ARG A 282 -28.70 -12.46 -10.15
CA ARG A 282 -28.85 -13.65 -9.30
C ARG A 282 -27.70 -14.64 -9.48
N LYS A 283 -27.29 -14.95 -10.71
CA LYS A 283 -26.12 -15.79 -10.99
C LYS A 283 -24.85 -15.19 -10.40
N LEU A 284 -24.63 -13.89 -10.60
CA LEU A 284 -23.47 -13.19 -10.04
C LEU A 284 -23.45 -13.25 -8.50
N MET A 285 -24.59 -13.03 -7.86
CA MET A 285 -24.68 -13.12 -6.40
C MET A 285 -24.55 -14.56 -5.89
N GLN A 286 -25.01 -15.56 -6.63
CA GLN A 286 -24.74 -16.97 -6.31
C GLN A 286 -23.24 -17.24 -6.28
N TRP A 287 -22.50 -16.84 -7.33
CA TRP A 287 -21.03 -16.93 -7.34
C TRP A 287 -20.40 -16.17 -6.16
N TYR A 288 -20.87 -14.96 -5.87
CA TYR A 288 -20.36 -14.17 -4.77
C TYR A 288 -20.50 -14.90 -3.43
N TRP A 289 -21.71 -15.38 -3.11
CA TRP A 289 -21.99 -16.06 -1.85
C TRP A 289 -21.30 -17.43 -1.75
N CYS A 290 -21.22 -18.19 -2.85
CA CYS A 290 -20.44 -19.43 -2.90
C CYS A 290 -18.97 -19.18 -2.58
N GLY A 291 -18.40 -18.10 -3.11
CA GLY A 291 -17.05 -17.65 -2.76
C GLY A 291 -16.85 -17.30 -1.29
N VAL A 292 -17.82 -16.60 -0.69
CA VAL A 292 -17.80 -16.18 0.72
C VAL A 292 -17.94 -17.37 1.66
N PHE A 293 -18.95 -18.23 1.44
CA PHE A 293 -19.25 -19.36 2.33
C PHE A 293 -18.35 -20.57 2.09
N GLY A 294 -17.82 -20.74 0.88
CA GLY A 294 -16.74 -21.69 0.62
C GLY A 294 -15.38 -21.23 1.15
N GLU A 295 -15.27 -20.01 1.70
CA GLU A 295 -14.04 -19.40 2.21
C GLU A 295 -12.88 -19.41 1.18
N LEU A 296 -13.22 -19.28 -0.11
CA LEU A 296 -12.34 -19.56 -1.26
C LEU A 296 -11.35 -18.42 -1.59
N TYR A 297 -11.51 -17.26 -0.95
CA TYR A 297 -10.68 -16.05 -1.19
C TYR A 297 -9.81 -15.65 0.00
N GLY A 298 -9.57 -16.61 0.91
CA GLY A 298 -8.64 -16.46 2.04
C GLY A 298 -7.17 -16.65 1.66
N SER A 299 -6.87 -17.37 0.58
CA SER A 299 -5.51 -17.68 0.11
C SER A 299 -5.47 -18.00 -1.39
N ALA A 300 -4.29 -17.87 -2.01
CA ALA A 300 -4.04 -18.20 -3.43
C ALA A 300 -5.01 -17.52 -4.43
N ASN A 301 -5.34 -16.25 -4.16
CA ASN A 301 -6.47 -15.58 -4.81
C ASN A 301 -6.24 -15.28 -6.30
N GLU A 302 -5.01 -14.95 -6.71
CA GLU A 302 -4.71 -14.49 -8.08
C GLU A 302 -5.06 -15.53 -9.15
N THR A 303 -4.76 -16.81 -8.89
CA THR A 303 -5.10 -17.92 -9.80
C THR A 303 -6.61 -18.09 -9.88
N ARG A 304 -7.33 -17.92 -8.76
CA ARG A 304 -8.78 -18.01 -8.72
C ARG A 304 -9.43 -16.86 -9.50
N TYR A 305 -8.93 -15.63 -9.38
CA TYR A 305 -9.44 -14.48 -10.15
C TYR A 305 -9.37 -14.72 -11.67
N ALA A 306 -8.24 -15.27 -12.13
CA ALA A 306 -8.00 -15.59 -13.53
C ALA A 306 -8.92 -16.70 -14.07
N LEU A 307 -9.37 -17.60 -13.19
CA LEU A 307 -10.35 -18.64 -13.53
C LEU A 307 -11.79 -18.10 -13.49
N ASP A 308 -12.13 -17.34 -12.45
CA ASP A 308 -13.49 -16.85 -12.22
C ASP A 308 -13.96 -15.90 -13.30
N LEU A 309 -13.13 -14.93 -13.72
CA LEU A 309 -13.57 -13.91 -14.65
C LEU A 309 -14.10 -14.51 -15.97
N PRO A 310 -13.35 -15.36 -16.69
CA PRO A 310 -13.86 -16.01 -17.89
C PRO A 310 -15.08 -16.90 -17.63
N GLN A 311 -15.05 -17.73 -16.58
CA GLN A 311 -16.11 -18.70 -16.31
C GLN A 311 -17.43 -18.03 -15.93
N VAL A 312 -17.40 -17.01 -15.07
CA VAL A 312 -18.59 -16.31 -14.61
C VAL A 312 -19.18 -15.46 -15.73
N VAL A 313 -18.35 -14.80 -16.55
CA VAL A 313 -18.85 -14.04 -17.70
C VAL A 313 -19.52 -14.99 -18.71
N ASP A 314 -18.90 -16.12 -19.04
CA ASP A 314 -19.47 -17.11 -19.95
C ASP A 314 -20.78 -17.73 -19.41
N TRP A 315 -20.82 -18.06 -18.12
CA TRP A 315 -22.01 -18.58 -17.45
C TRP A 315 -23.17 -17.59 -17.45
N ILE A 316 -22.88 -16.29 -17.33
CA ILE A 316 -23.91 -15.24 -17.31
C ILE A 316 -24.36 -14.86 -18.71
N GLU A 317 -23.44 -14.68 -19.66
CA GLU A 317 -23.79 -14.19 -21.00
C GLU A 317 -24.28 -15.27 -21.95
N ASN A 318 -23.69 -16.47 -21.88
CA ASN A 318 -23.89 -17.54 -22.88
C ASN A 318 -24.60 -18.76 -22.31
N ASP A 319 -25.10 -18.69 -21.07
CA ASP A 319 -25.62 -19.85 -20.33
C ASP A 319 -24.62 -21.04 -20.33
N GLY A 320 -23.32 -20.71 -20.22
CA GLY A 320 -22.23 -21.68 -20.16
C GLY A 320 -22.26 -22.58 -18.91
N PRO A 321 -21.25 -23.44 -18.73
CA PRO A 321 -21.17 -24.31 -17.56
C PRO A 321 -21.04 -23.52 -16.25
N GLU A 322 -21.48 -24.13 -15.16
CA GLU A 322 -21.36 -23.54 -13.82
C GLU A 322 -19.88 -23.29 -13.46
N PRO A 323 -19.52 -22.10 -12.94
CA PRO A 323 -18.14 -21.79 -12.57
C PRO A 323 -17.62 -22.72 -11.49
N GLN A 324 -16.32 -23.04 -11.55
CA GLN A 324 -15.67 -23.93 -10.60
C GLN A 324 -15.81 -23.44 -9.15
N THR A 325 -15.76 -22.13 -8.91
CA THR A 325 -15.97 -21.53 -7.58
C THR A 325 -17.36 -21.82 -7.00
N VAL A 326 -18.38 -21.99 -7.85
CA VAL A 326 -19.73 -22.38 -7.39
C VAL A 326 -19.77 -23.87 -7.08
N TYR A 327 -19.19 -24.69 -7.96
CA TYR A 327 -19.11 -26.15 -7.78
C TYR A 327 -18.29 -26.57 -6.55
N ASP A 328 -17.15 -25.93 -6.31
CA ASP A 328 -16.24 -26.21 -5.18
C ASP A 328 -16.77 -25.69 -3.85
N ALA A 329 -17.78 -24.81 -3.86
CA ALA A 329 -18.27 -24.18 -2.65
C ALA A 329 -18.98 -25.21 -1.76
N ASN A 330 -18.39 -25.48 -0.61
CA ASN A 330 -18.96 -26.39 0.38
C ASN A 330 -19.02 -25.70 1.75
N PHE A 331 -20.23 -25.61 2.30
CA PHE A 331 -20.45 -25.08 3.65
C PHE A 331 -21.04 -26.15 4.55
N SER A 332 -20.21 -26.71 5.44
CA SER A 332 -20.69 -27.67 6.44
C SER A 332 -21.47 -26.97 7.55
N PRO A 333 -22.66 -27.47 7.98
CA PRO A 333 -23.40 -26.91 9.11
C PRO A 333 -22.57 -26.80 10.41
N SER A 334 -21.65 -27.74 10.62
CA SER A 334 -20.70 -27.73 11.75
C SER A 334 -19.85 -26.44 11.80
N ARG A 335 -19.64 -25.79 10.66
CA ARG A 335 -18.89 -24.54 10.57
C ARG A 335 -19.52 -23.44 11.41
N LEU A 336 -20.85 -23.39 11.53
CA LEU A 336 -21.58 -22.42 12.36
C LEU A 336 -21.14 -22.45 13.83
N HIS A 337 -20.85 -23.64 14.37
CA HIS A 337 -20.36 -23.78 15.76
C HIS A 337 -18.92 -23.24 15.94
N THR A 338 -18.14 -23.19 14.87
CA THR A 338 -16.73 -22.76 14.90
C THR A 338 -16.52 -21.30 14.50
N LEU A 339 -17.53 -20.64 13.92
CA LEU A 339 -17.47 -19.23 13.53
C LEU A 339 -17.56 -18.33 14.76
N ARG A 340 -16.44 -17.76 15.18
CA ARG A 340 -16.34 -16.97 16.42
C ARG A 340 -15.99 -15.51 16.22
N THR A 341 -15.28 -15.18 15.15
CA THR A 341 -14.65 -13.87 14.95
C THR A 341 -15.39 -13.02 13.91
N ARG A 342 -15.55 -11.72 14.22
CA ARG A 342 -16.13 -10.71 13.30
C ARG A 342 -15.27 -10.48 12.04
N ASN A 343 -14.02 -10.95 12.04
CA ASN A 343 -13.12 -10.82 10.90
C ASN A 343 -13.32 -11.92 9.85
N SER A 344 -13.97 -13.03 10.19
CA SER A 344 -14.23 -14.12 9.23
C SER A 344 -15.19 -13.63 8.13
N ALA A 345 -14.90 -14.00 6.89
CA ALA A 345 -15.74 -13.67 5.75
C ALA A 345 -17.12 -14.32 5.85
N ALA A 346 -17.16 -15.62 6.15
CA ALA A 346 -18.41 -16.35 6.38
C ALA A 346 -19.22 -15.75 7.53
N TYR A 347 -18.56 -15.27 8.60
CA TYR A 347 -19.22 -14.53 9.67
C TYR A 347 -19.96 -13.32 9.10
N LYS A 348 -19.27 -12.42 8.41
CA LYS A 348 -19.87 -11.20 7.83
C LYS A 348 -20.98 -11.53 6.82
N GLY A 349 -20.81 -12.59 6.02
CA GLY A 349 -21.81 -13.05 5.07
C GLY A 349 -23.11 -13.49 5.74
N ILE A 350 -23.03 -14.22 6.87
CA ILE A 350 -24.24 -14.60 7.64
C ILE A 350 -24.99 -13.35 8.12
N TYR A 351 -24.29 -12.32 8.61
CA TYR A 351 -24.97 -11.07 9.02
C TYR A 351 -25.66 -10.37 7.87
N ALA A 352 -25.04 -10.30 6.70
CA ALA A 352 -25.64 -9.70 5.52
C ALA A 352 -26.92 -10.44 5.11
N LEU A 353 -26.90 -11.79 5.11
CA LEU A 353 -28.08 -12.60 4.81
C LEU A 353 -29.19 -12.43 5.86
N LEU A 354 -28.84 -12.39 7.15
CA LEU A 354 -29.81 -12.14 8.23
C LEU A 354 -30.47 -10.76 8.09
N MET A 355 -29.72 -9.72 7.72
CA MET A 355 -30.30 -8.40 7.47
C MET A 355 -31.25 -8.41 6.25
N ASN A 356 -30.93 -9.20 5.23
CA ASN A 356 -31.77 -9.38 4.05
C ASN A 356 -33.11 -10.08 4.38
N ASP A 357 -33.11 -11.01 5.33
CA ASP A 357 -34.33 -11.72 5.78
C ASP A 357 -35.24 -10.88 6.72
N LYS A 358 -35.13 -9.54 6.64
CA LYS A 358 -35.95 -8.58 7.42
C LYS A 358 -35.87 -8.82 8.92
N THR A 359 -34.70 -9.20 9.44
CA THR A 359 -34.51 -9.43 10.87
C THR A 359 -34.97 -8.22 11.70
N LYS A 360 -35.76 -8.52 12.73
CA LYS A 360 -36.23 -7.54 13.72
C LYS A 360 -35.37 -7.63 14.95
N ASP A 361 -35.08 -6.51 15.58
CA ASP A 361 -34.52 -6.44 16.93
C ASP A 361 -35.45 -7.17 17.94
N TRP A 362 -34.92 -7.95 18.88
CA TRP A 362 -35.74 -8.76 19.80
C TRP A 362 -36.22 -7.95 21.00
N LEU A 363 -35.49 -6.89 21.37
CA LEU A 363 -35.92 -5.99 22.45
C LEU A 363 -37.01 -5.03 21.96
N SER A 364 -36.81 -4.42 20.79
CA SER A 364 -37.70 -3.37 20.30
C SER A 364 -38.69 -3.82 19.21
N ALA A 365 -38.56 -5.04 18.69
CA ALA A 365 -39.27 -5.52 17.48
C ALA A 365 -39.05 -4.64 16.23
N THR A 366 -38.10 -3.70 16.27
CA THR A 366 -37.81 -2.76 15.18
C THR A 366 -37.06 -3.48 14.08
N LYS A 367 -37.46 -3.27 12.82
CA LYS A 367 -36.74 -3.84 11.68
C LYS A 367 -35.35 -3.23 11.59
N ILE A 368 -34.34 -4.08 11.40
CA ILE A 368 -33.00 -3.63 11.10
C ILE A 368 -32.98 -3.25 9.61
N ASP A 369 -33.13 -1.96 9.32
CA ASP A 369 -33.02 -1.41 7.97
C ASP A 369 -31.86 -0.41 7.86
N ILE A 370 -31.67 0.16 6.67
CA ILE A 370 -30.59 1.10 6.36
C ILE A 370 -30.60 2.30 7.32
N SER A 371 -31.78 2.80 7.69
CA SER A 371 -31.92 3.98 8.55
C SER A 371 -31.47 3.66 9.97
N THR A 372 -31.90 2.51 10.50
CA THR A 372 -31.50 2.05 11.83
C THR A 372 -30.01 1.69 11.89
N TYR A 373 -29.46 1.12 10.81
CA TYR A 373 -28.03 0.78 10.71
C TYR A 373 -27.13 2.00 10.90
N PHE A 374 -27.43 3.11 10.21
CA PHE A 374 -26.61 4.32 10.29
C PHE A 374 -26.93 5.20 11.51
N ALA A 375 -28.15 5.14 12.05
CA ALA A 375 -28.57 5.97 13.18
C ALA A 375 -28.19 5.36 14.54
N GLU A 376 -28.41 4.07 14.76
CA GLU A 376 -28.35 3.48 16.10
C GLU A 376 -27.11 2.60 16.36
N SER A 377 -26.19 2.50 15.39
CA SER A 377 -25.01 1.60 15.39
C SER A 377 -25.36 0.15 15.72
N ILE A 378 -25.20 -0.77 14.77
CA ILE A 378 -25.46 -2.18 15.07
C ILE A 378 -24.27 -2.77 15.82
N ASP A 379 -24.50 -3.25 17.05
CA ASP A 379 -23.53 -4.07 17.78
C ASP A 379 -23.99 -5.53 17.84
N ILE A 380 -23.04 -6.44 17.99
CA ILE A 380 -23.32 -7.87 18.01
C ILE A 380 -23.17 -8.38 19.44
N HIS A 381 -24.29 -8.77 20.03
CA HIS A 381 -24.34 -9.29 21.39
C HIS A 381 -24.53 -10.80 21.40
N HIS A 382 -24.16 -11.39 22.54
CA HIS A 382 -24.49 -12.77 22.83
C HIS A 382 -25.95 -12.90 23.24
N ILE A 383 -26.66 -13.93 22.73
CA ILE A 383 -28.03 -14.24 23.15
C ILE A 383 -28.01 -14.69 24.62
N PHE A 384 -27.10 -15.62 24.94
CA PHE A 384 -26.75 -15.99 26.31
C PHE A 384 -25.49 -15.23 26.73
N PRO A 385 -25.59 -14.27 27.68
CA PRO A 385 -24.45 -13.46 28.10
C PRO A 385 -23.30 -14.30 28.67
N VAL A 386 -22.06 -13.84 28.45
CA VAL A 386 -20.85 -14.53 28.90
C VAL A 386 -20.89 -14.86 30.39
N ALA A 387 -21.32 -13.92 31.23
CA ALA A 387 -21.41 -14.13 32.68
C ALA A 387 -22.37 -15.27 33.06
N TRP A 388 -23.50 -15.39 32.36
CA TRP A 388 -24.46 -16.48 32.56
C TRP A 388 -23.85 -17.82 32.12
N CYS A 389 -23.21 -17.85 30.95
CA CYS A 389 -22.53 -19.05 30.45
C CYS A 389 -21.41 -19.53 31.38
N THR A 390 -20.59 -18.61 31.90
CA THR A 390 -19.52 -18.92 32.85
C THR A 390 -20.08 -19.47 34.16
N LYS A 391 -21.17 -18.90 34.68
CA LYS A 391 -21.84 -19.41 35.89
C LYS A 391 -22.39 -20.83 35.74
N HIS A 392 -22.76 -21.22 34.53
CA HIS A 392 -23.32 -22.55 34.22
C HIS A 392 -22.29 -23.52 33.62
N ASN A 393 -20.99 -23.23 33.73
CA ASN A 393 -19.90 -24.07 33.21
C ASN A 393 -20.00 -24.39 31.70
N ILE A 394 -20.58 -23.48 30.90
CA ILE A 394 -20.61 -23.62 29.44
C ILE A 394 -19.25 -23.23 28.86
N LYS A 395 -18.72 -24.05 27.95
CA LYS A 395 -17.39 -23.82 27.37
C LYS A 395 -17.37 -22.54 26.53
N LYS A 396 -16.21 -21.87 26.54
CA LYS A 396 -15.93 -20.66 25.73
C LYS A 396 -16.20 -20.84 24.25
N ASP A 397 -15.97 -22.04 23.77
CA ASP A 397 -16.13 -22.43 22.38
C ASP A 397 -17.59 -22.46 21.95
N ASP A 398 -18.49 -22.83 22.87
CA ASP A 398 -19.92 -22.93 22.62
C ASP A 398 -20.58 -21.55 22.73
N TYR A 399 -20.27 -20.77 23.77
CA TYR A 399 -20.93 -19.47 23.92
C TYR A 399 -20.40 -18.40 22.96
N ASN A 400 -19.20 -18.51 22.38
CA ASN A 400 -18.70 -17.53 21.41
C ASN A 400 -19.03 -17.84 19.94
N CYS A 401 -19.70 -18.95 19.66
CA CYS A 401 -20.10 -19.29 18.30
C CYS A 401 -21.09 -18.28 17.71
N ILE A 402 -21.22 -18.24 16.39
CA ILE A 402 -22.10 -17.29 15.70
C ILE A 402 -23.58 -17.57 16.00
N ILE A 403 -23.92 -18.81 16.35
CA ILE A 403 -25.30 -19.21 16.70
C ILE A 403 -25.76 -18.49 17.98
N ASN A 404 -24.85 -18.29 18.95
CA ASN A 404 -25.13 -17.51 20.15
C ASN A 404 -24.97 -15.99 19.92
N LYS A 405 -24.82 -15.51 18.68
CA LYS A 405 -24.60 -14.10 18.38
C LYS A 405 -25.71 -13.54 17.52
N ARG A 406 -26.04 -12.28 17.80
CA ARG A 406 -27.17 -11.62 17.16
C ARG A 406 -26.90 -10.12 16.96
N PRO A 407 -27.31 -9.54 15.82
CA PRO A 407 -27.27 -8.09 15.64
C PRO A 407 -28.32 -7.41 16.52
N PHE A 408 -27.90 -6.41 17.27
CA PHE A 408 -28.71 -5.55 18.15
C PHE A 408 -28.44 -4.08 17.82
N LEU A 409 -29.39 -3.21 18.15
CA LEU A 409 -29.26 -1.76 18.03
C LEU A 409 -28.57 -1.21 19.29
N ALA A 410 -27.35 -0.68 19.16
CA ALA A 410 -26.49 -0.34 20.28
C ALA A 410 -26.95 0.89 21.08
N ALA A 411 -27.73 1.79 20.47
CA ALA A 411 -28.20 3.03 21.10
C ALA A 411 -29.07 2.83 22.36
N ARG A 412 -29.44 1.59 22.72
CA ARG A 412 -30.41 1.31 23.79
C ARG A 412 -29.88 0.39 24.89
N THR A 413 -28.60 0.03 24.87
CA THR A 413 -27.98 -0.79 25.92
C THR A 413 -27.23 0.09 26.92
N GLY A 414 -27.97 0.59 27.92
CA GLY A 414 -27.41 1.00 29.21
C GLY A 414 -27.47 -0.15 30.21
N LEU A 415 -26.95 -1.33 29.82
CA LEU A 415 -26.91 -2.56 30.62
C LEU A 415 -25.47 -3.01 30.84
#